data_AF-A0A6I7W9P3-F1
#
_entry.id   AF-A0A6I7W9P3-F1
#
_cell.length_a   1.000
_cell.length_b   1.000
_cell.length_c   1.000
_cell.angle_alpha   90.00
_cell.angle_beta   90.00
_cell.angle_gamma   90.00
#
_symmetry.space_group_name_H-M   'P 1'
#
loop_
_entity.id
_entity.type
_entity.pdbx_description
1 polymer ?
#
loop_
_entity_poly.entity_id
_entity_poly.type
_entity_poly.pdbx_seq_one_letter_code
_entity_poly.pdbx_strand_id
1 'polypeptide(L)' 'MRNTANTILDQALDLSATERAVVAEKLLFSLDIPDLKIDTIWAKEADSRVEAYNKGEIEAIPSEEVFARYHKM' A
#
# COMPACT_ATOMS: atom_id res chain seq x y z
N MET A 1 -3.11 23.88 -22.67
CA MET A 1 -4.36 23.09 -22.82
C MET A 1 -4.61 22.37 -21.50
N ARG A 2 -5.79 22.48 -20.90
CA ARG A 2 -6.18 21.57 -19.82
C ARG A 2 -6.20 20.16 -20.42
N ASN A 3 -5.42 19.24 -19.86
CA ASN A 3 -5.58 17.83 -20.18
C ASN A 3 -6.61 17.23 -19.21
N THR A 4 -7.22 16.12 -19.61
CA THR A 4 -8.27 15.46 -18.83
C THR A 4 -7.82 15.10 -17.41
N ALA A 5 -6.54 14.73 -17.24
CA ALA A 5 -5.96 14.41 -15.94
C ALA A 5 -6.02 15.58 -14.95
N ASN A 6 -5.67 16.79 -15.38
CA ASN A 6 -5.72 17.98 -14.52
C ASN A 6 -7.17 18.33 -14.13
N THR A 7 -8.13 18.16 -15.04
CA THR A 7 -9.55 18.38 -14.71
C THR A 7 -10.06 17.37 -13.67
N ILE A 8 -9.69 16.09 -13.79
CA ILE A 8 -10.08 15.06 -12.82
C ILE A 8 -9.43 15.33 -11.47
N LEU A 9 -8.17 15.77 -11.46
CA LEU A 9 -7.46 16.12 -10.24
C LEU A 9 -8.11 17.31 -9.52
N ASP A 10 -8.41 18.40 -10.25
CA ASP A 10 -9.10 19.57 -9.69
C ASP A 10 -10.43 19.14 -9.04
N GLN A 11 -11.23 18.34 -9.73
CA GLN A 11 -12.50 17.82 -9.21
C GLN A 11 -12.34 16.91 -7.99
N ALA A 12 -11.32 16.06 -7.97
CA ALA A 12 -11.05 15.20 -6.83
C ALA A 12 -10.64 16.04 -5.61
N LEU A 13 -9.85 17.10 -5.79
CA LEU A 13 -9.39 17.94 -4.68
C LEU A 13 -10.54 18.71 -4.00
N ASP A 14 -11.61 19.02 -4.73
CA ASP A 14 -12.83 19.67 -4.21
C ASP A 14 -13.69 18.76 -3.31
N LEU A 15 -13.47 17.43 -3.35
CA LEU A 15 -14.23 16.47 -2.54
C LEU A 15 -13.85 16.54 -1.05
N SER A 16 -14.70 16.00 -0.18
CA SER A 16 -14.34 15.79 1.23
C SER A 16 -13.16 14.82 1.38
N ALA A 17 -12.47 14.86 2.52
CA ALA A 17 -11.32 13.99 2.76
C ALA A 17 -11.65 12.49 2.58
N THR A 18 -12.83 12.06 3.04
CA THR A 18 -13.30 10.67 2.90
C THR A 18 -13.55 10.30 1.44
N GLU A 19 -14.21 11.15 0.68
CA GLU A 19 -14.47 10.90 -0.75
C GLU A 19 -13.17 10.89 -1.56
N ARG A 20 -12.22 11.78 -1.25
CA ARG A 20 -10.88 11.77 -1.85
C ARG A 20 -10.15 10.45 -1.60
N ALA A 21 -10.22 9.92 -0.37
CA ALA A 21 -9.60 8.64 -0.05
C ALA A 21 -10.19 7.51 -0.90
N VAL A 22 -11.52 7.47 -1.08
CA VAL A 22 -12.19 6.49 -1.94
C VAL A 22 -11.76 6.61 -3.40
N VAL A 23 -11.63 7.82 -3.93
CA VAL A 23 -11.14 8.04 -5.30
C VAL A 23 -9.69 7.59 -5.46
N ALA A 24 -8.83 7.95 -4.51
CA ALA A 24 -7.42 7.56 -4.52
C ALA A 24 -7.26 6.03 -4.46
N GLU A 25 -8.04 5.36 -3.60
CA GLU A 25 -8.07 3.90 -3.49
C GLU A 25 -8.44 3.25 -4.82
N LYS A 26 -9.53 3.71 -5.48
CA LYS A 26 -9.95 3.17 -6.78
C LYS A 26 -8.91 3.37 -7.88
N LEU A 27 -8.25 4.53 -7.90
CA LEU A 27 -7.18 4.79 -8.84
C LEU A 27 -5.98 3.88 -8.57
N LEU A 28 -5.61 3.67 -7.32
CA LEU A 28 -4.53 2.77 -6.94
C LEU A 28 -4.85 1.32 -7.36
N PHE A 29 -6.05 0.83 -7.07
CA PHE A 29 -6.53 -0.49 -7.51
C PHE A 29 -6.51 -0.66 -9.04
N SER A 30 -6.66 0.43 -9.80
CA SER A 30 -6.59 0.37 -11.27
C SER A 30 -5.18 0.18 -11.81
N LEU A 31 -4.15 0.52 -11.02
CA LEU A 31 -2.74 0.41 -11.41
C LEU A 31 -2.17 -0.97 -11.07
N ASP A 32 -2.65 -1.58 -9.99
CA ASP A 32 -2.22 -2.89 -9.51
C ASP A 32 -3.44 -3.80 -9.38
N ILE A 33 -3.84 -4.38 -10.52
CA ILE A 33 -5.01 -5.26 -10.58
C ILE A 33 -4.69 -6.53 -9.77
N PRO A 34 -5.47 -6.84 -8.72
CA PRO A 34 -5.17 -7.98 -7.85
C PRO A 34 -5.14 -9.30 -8.62
N ASP A 35 -4.07 -10.06 -8.46
CA ASP A 35 -4.02 -11.46 -8.87
C ASP A 35 -4.28 -12.33 -7.65
N LEU A 36 -5.49 -12.91 -7.59
CA LEU A 36 -5.92 -13.77 -6.49
C LEU A 36 -4.94 -14.90 -6.17
N LYS A 37 -4.20 -15.40 -7.18
CA LYS A 37 -3.18 -16.42 -6.96
C LYS A 37 -1.98 -15.85 -6.21
N ILE A 38 -1.54 -14.66 -6.58
CA ILE A 38 -0.45 -13.95 -5.90
C ILE A 38 -0.89 -13.59 -4.48
N ASP A 39 -2.09 -13.05 -4.30
CA ASP A 39 -2.65 -12.72 -2.98
C ASP A 39 -2.67 -13.93 -2.05
N THR A 40 -3.07 -15.10 -2.58
CA THR A 40 -3.09 -16.35 -1.81
C THR A 40 -1.68 -16.78 -1.38
N ILE A 41 -0.67 -16.61 -2.26
CA ILE A 41 0.72 -16.93 -1.95
C ILE A 41 1.26 -15.95 -0.89
N TRP A 42 0.98 -14.66 -1.02
CA TRP A 42 1.39 -13.63 -0.07
C TRP A 42 0.78 -13.83 1.31
N ALA A 43 -0.51 -14.15 1.39
CA ALA A 43 -1.18 -14.45 2.66
C ALA A 43 -0.49 -15.62 3.38
N LYS A 44 -0.24 -16.72 2.65
CA LYS A 44 0.46 -17.88 3.20
C LYS A 44 1.88 -17.54 3.67
N GLU A 45 2.62 -16.76 2.90
CA GLU A 45 3.98 -16.35 3.27
C GLU A 45 3.99 -15.44 4.51
N ALA A 46 3.05 -14.50 4.59
CA ALA A 46 2.91 -13.61 5.73
C ALA A 46 2.64 -14.40 7.01
N ASP A 47 1.67 -15.33 6.97
CA ASP A 47 1.34 -16.21 8.10
C ASP A 47 2.56 -17.07 8.51
N SER A 48 3.22 -17.68 7.52
CA SER A 48 4.42 -18.50 7.73
C SER A 48 5.54 -17.72 8.43
N ARG A 49 5.79 -16.45 8.05
CA ARG A 49 6.80 -15.61 8.69
C ARG A 49 6.44 -15.23 10.12
N VAL A 50 5.17 -14.92 10.38
CA VAL A 50 4.70 -14.62 11.74
C VAL A 50 4.88 -15.84 12.64
N GLU A 51 4.54 -17.03 12.17
CA GLU A 51 4.75 -18.27 12.92
C GLU A 51 6.24 -18.56 13.20
N ALA A 52 7.10 -18.44 12.20
CA ALA A 52 8.53 -18.65 12.35
C ALA A 52 9.13 -17.66 13.36
N TYR A 53 8.71 -16.40 13.34
CA TYR A 53 9.14 -15.40 14.32
C TYR A 53 8.70 -15.77 15.74
N ASN A 54 7.43 -16.16 15.91
CA ASN A 54 6.89 -16.58 17.21
C ASN A 54 7.60 -17.82 17.77
N LYS A 55 8.09 -18.71 16.90
CA LYS A 55 8.90 -19.88 17.28
C LYS A 55 10.38 -19.56 17.53
N GLY A 56 10.83 -18.34 17.24
CA GLY A 56 12.25 -17.95 17.31
C GLY A 56 13.10 -18.52 16.18
N GLU A 57 12.49 -18.98 15.09
CA GLU A 57 13.18 -19.51 13.90
C GLU A 57 13.72 -18.39 12.99
N ILE A 58 13.19 -17.18 13.12
CA ILE A 58 13.68 -15.97 12.44
C ILE A 58 13.79 -14.80 13.42
N GLU A 59 14.75 -13.91 13.16
CA GLU A 59 14.96 -12.69 13.95
C GLU A 59 14.23 -11.50 13.30
N ALA A 60 13.72 -10.60 14.15
CA ALA A 60 13.20 -9.31 13.72
C ALA A 60 14.25 -8.21 13.93
N ILE A 61 14.19 -7.18 13.10
CA ILE A 61 14.98 -5.95 13.29
C ILE A 61 14.10 -4.85 13.91
N PRO A 62 14.70 -3.90 14.67
CA PRO A 62 13.97 -2.76 15.20
C PRO A 62 13.32 -1.93 14.10
N SER A 63 12.12 -1.41 14.36
CA SER A 63 11.38 -0.61 13.39
C SER A 63 12.13 0.68 13.00
N GLU A 64 12.89 1.23 13.93
CA GLU A 64 13.74 2.40 13.76
C GLU A 64 14.78 2.18 12.66
N GLU A 65 15.34 0.96 12.57
CA GLU A 65 16.30 0.60 11.52
C GLU A 65 15.64 0.54 10.14
N VAL A 66 14.42 0.02 10.06
CA VAL A 66 13.62 0.00 8.83
C VAL A 66 13.35 1.42 8.34
N PHE A 67 12.85 2.28 9.22
CA PHE A 67 12.43 3.64 8.88
C PHE A 67 13.59 4.63 8.72
N ALA A 68 14.78 4.35 9.26
CA ALA A 68 15.97 5.19 9.08
C ALA A 68 16.31 5.42 7.60
N ARG A 69 15.99 4.47 6.72
CA ARG A 69 16.23 4.58 5.26
C ARG A 69 15.29 5.56 4.55
N TYR A 70 14.12 5.84 5.15
CA TYR A 70 13.06 6.66 4.55
C TYR A 70 12.91 8.05 5.18
N HIS A 71 13.57 8.30 6.32
CA HIS A 71 13.58 9.59 7.03
C HIS A 71 14.32 10.74 6.31
N LYS A 72 14.84 10.53 5.09
CA LYS A 72 15.52 11.56 4.28
C LYS A 72 14.66 12.16 3.16
N MET A 73 13.35 11.92 3.16
CA MET A 73 12.42 12.56 2.22
C MET A 73 11.85 13.86 2.78
#